data_AF-A0A6B3HVM6-F1
#
_entry.id   AF-A0A6B3HVM6-F1
#
_cell.length_a   1.000
_cell.length_b   1.000
_cell.length_c   1.000
_cell.angle_alpha   90.00
_cell.angle_beta   90.00
_cell.angle_gamma   90.00
#
_symmetry.space_group_name_H-M   'P 1'
#
loop_
_entity.id
_entity.type
_entity.pdbx_description
1 polymer ?
#
loop_
_entity_poly.entity_id
_entity_poly.type
_entity_poly.pdbx_seq_one_letter_code
_entity_poly.pdbx_strand_id
1 'polypeptide(L)'
;AAAVDAFTDAIGTRAPPLAVVESVEPHPVPALNDGSGFTIRPSAPAGTGRTLIPPDTATCDACLTELADPADRRHRHPFITCTHCGPRFTVVTGLPYDRPRTTM
;
A
#
# COMPACT_ATOMS: atom_id res chain seq x y z
N ALA A 1 18.64 -10.72 -14.46
CA ALA A 1 17.67 -11.83 -14.49
C ALA A 1 17.31 -12.22 -13.06
N ALA A 2 18.15 -12.95 -12.32
CA ALA A 2 17.83 -13.49 -10.99
C ALA A 2 17.19 -12.50 -9.98
N ALA A 3 17.66 -11.24 -9.91
CA ALA A 3 17.07 -10.24 -9.01
C ALA A 3 15.65 -9.80 -9.40
N VAL A 4 15.36 -9.75 -10.71
CA VAL A 4 14.02 -9.43 -11.22
C VAL A 4 13.09 -10.61 -10.95
N ASP A 5 13.55 -11.84 -11.21
CA ASP A 5 12.78 -13.06 -10.94
C ASP A 5 12.41 -13.17 -9.46
N ALA A 6 13.38 -12.97 -8.55
CA ALA A 6 13.14 -12.97 -7.12
C ALA A 6 12.20 -11.84 -6.65
N PHE A 7 12.23 -10.68 -7.32
CA PHE A 7 11.30 -9.59 -7.04
C PHE A 7 9.88 -9.95 -7.47
N THR A 8 9.72 -10.52 -8.66
CA THR A 8 8.42 -10.98 -9.17
C THR A 8 7.81 -12.03 -8.24
N ASP A 9 8.58 -13.01 -7.79
CA ASP A 9 8.13 -14.02 -6.81
C ASP A 9 7.70 -13.39 -5.49
N ALA A 10 8.43 -12.36 -5.04
CA ALA A 10 8.15 -11.66 -3.81
C ALA A 10 6.84 -10.86 -3.82
N ILE A 11 6.38 -10.38 -4.99
CA ILE A 11 5.12 -9.64 -5.11
C ILE A 11 3.95 -10.50 -4.62
N GLY A 12 3.92 -11.77 -4.99
CA GLY A 12 2.88 -12.71 -4.55
C GLY A 12 3.15 -13.29 -3.17
N THR A 13 4.36 -13.79 -2.93
CA THR A 13 4.69 -14.57 -1.71
C THR A 13 4.89 -13.72 -0.46
N ARG A 14 5.21 -12.43 -0.61
CA ARG A 14 5.44 -11.48 0.48
C ARG A 14 4.49 -10.28 0.39
N ALA A 15 3.28 -10.52 -0.10
CA ALA A 15 2.24 -9.49 -0.21
C ALA A 15 1.89 -8.90 1.18
N PRO A 16 1.51 -7.62 1.26
CA PRO A 16 1.00 -7.03 2.50
C PRO A 16 -0.22 -7.80 3.05
N PRO A 17 -0.46 -7.79 4.38
CA PRO A 17 -1.54 -8.59 4.99
C PRO A 17 -2.95 -8.32 4.46
N LEU A 18 -3.21 -7.11 3.98
CA LEU A 18 -4.51 -6.71 3.41
C LEU A 18 -4.59 -6.89 1.88
N ALA A 19 -3.50 -7.28 1.24
CA ALA A 19 -3.46 -7.43 -0.21
C ALA A 19 -4.08 -8.77 -0.61
N VAL A 20 -5.00 -8.72 -1.57
CA VAL A 20 -5.47 -9.89 -2.30
C VAL A 20 -4.85 -9.81 -3.69
N VAL A 21 -3.81 -10.61 -3.93
CA VAL A 21 -3.12 -10.67 -5.23
C VAL A 21 -3.84 -11.70 -6.09
N GLU A 22 -4.59 -11.24 -7.10
CA GLU A 22 -5.31 -12.11 -8.04
C GLU A 22 -4.38 -12.75 -9.07
N SER A 23 -3.44 -11.97 -9.62
CA SER A 23 -2.44 -12.44 -10.57
C SER A 23 -1.16 -11.59 -10.55
N VAL A 24 -0.06 -12.17 -11.03
CA VAL A 24 1.22 -11.48 -11.27
C VAL A 24 1.69 -11.86 -12.67
N GLU A 25 1.69 -10.89 -13.59
CA GLU A 25 1.98 -11.11 -15.02
C GLU A 25 3.21 -10.29 -15.46
N PRO A 26 4.42 -10.88 -15.47
CA PRO A 26 5.62 -10.17 -15.90
C PRO A 26 5.64 -9.98 -17.41
N HIS A 27 5.96 -8.75 -17.85
CA HIS A 27 6.07 -8.40 -19.26
C HIS A 27 7.50 -7.89 -19.56
N PRO A 28 8.19 -8.43 -20.57
CA PRO A 28 9.52 -7.94 -20.96
C PRO A 28 9.45 -6.49 -21.46
N VAL A 29 10.37 -5.65 -20.98
CA VAL A 29 10.54 -4.26 -21.43
C VAL A 29 12.01 -3.93 -21.67
N PRO A 30 12.34 -2.96 -22.55
CA PRO A 30 13.70 -2.49 -22.71
C PRO A 30 14.26 -1.94 -21.40
N ALA A 31 15.52 -2.26 -21.08
CA ALA A 31 16.20 -1.69 -19.93
C ALA A 31 16.44 -0.19 -20.16
N LEU A 32 15.98 0.66 -19.24
CA LEU A 32 16.10 2.12 -19.34
C LEU A 32 17.55 2.59 -19.18
N ASN A 33 18.37 1.88 -18.38
CA ASN A 33 19.83 2.10 -18.19
C ASN A 33 20.27 3.58 -18.05
N ASP A 34 19.41 4.44 -17.52
CA ASP A 34 19.60 5.89 -17.46
C ASP A 34 20.15 6.36 -16.11
N GLY A 35 20.44 5.43 -15.20
CA GLY A 35 20.97 5.72 -13.86
C GLY A 35 19.93 6.33 -12.90
N SER A 36 18.65 6.36 -13.25
CA SER A 36 17.59 7.05 -12.49
C SER A 36 17.18 6.39 -11.16
N GLY A 37 17.71 5.20 -10.84
CA GLY A 37 17.37 4.49 -9.61
C GLY A 37 15.90 4.04 -9.57
N PHE A 38 15.34 3.90 -8.36
CA PHE A 38 13.93 3.53 -8.15
C PHE A 38 13.20 4.66 -7.41
N THR A 39 12.00 5.00 -7.87
CA THR A 39 11.13 5.99 -7.21
C THR A 39 9.66 5.59 -7.31
N ILE A 40 8.89 5.86 -6.25
CA ILE A 40 7.43 5.74 -6.27
C ILE A 40 6.87 7.03 -6.89
N ARG A 41 6.25 6.92 -8.06
CA ARG A 41 5.72 8.08 -8.80
C ARG A 41 4.34 8.52 -8.28
N PRO A 42 3.96 9.79 -8.52
CA PRO A 42 2.61 10.26 -8.23
C PRO A 42 1.54 9.43 -8.94
N SER A 43 0.38 9.28 -8.29
CA SER A 43 -0.76 8.57 -8.86
C SER A 43 -1.23 9.24 -10.15
N ALA A 44 -1.26 8.49 -11.26
CA ALA A 44 -1.88 8.92 -12.52
C ALA A 44 -3.38 8.58 -12.53
N PRO A 45 -4.22 9.25 -13.34
CA PRO A 45 -5.61 8.83 -13.53
C PRO A 45 -5.67 7.35 -13.89
N ALA A 46 -6.60 6.60 -13.27
CA ALA A 46 -6.78 5.20 -13.58
C ALA A 46 -7.08 5.06 -15.08
N GLY A 47 -6.40 4.14 -15.76
CA GLY A 47 -6.82 3.65 -17.07
C GLY A 47 -8.14 2.88 -16.96
N THR A 48 -8.42 1.99 -17.91
CA THR A 48 -9.66 1.19 -17.94
C THR A 48 -9.79 0.15 -16.80
N GLY A 49 -8.78 0.00 -15.95
CA GLY A 49 -8.74 -0.98 -14.86
C GLY A 49 -9.52 -0.55 -13.62
N ARG A 50 -10.31 -1.47 -13.05
CA ARG A 50 -10.97 -1.29 -11.74
C ARG A 50 -9.95 -1.59 -10.63
N THR A 51 -9.53 -0.57 -9.88
CA THR A 51 -8.77 -0.80 -8.63
C THR A 51 -9.76 -1.10 -7.50
N LEU A 52 -9.59 -2.23 -6.82
CA LEU A 52 -10.39 -2.57 -5.64
C LEU A 52 -9.97 -1.67 -4.46
N ILE A 53 -10.96 -1.14 -3.74
CA ILE A 53 -10.73 -0.42 -2.48
C ILE A 53 -10.78 -1.46 -1.35
N PRO A 54 -9.74 -1.57 -0.50
CA PRO A 54 -9.76 -2.50 0.62
C PRO A 54 -10.92 -2.19 1.59
N PRO A 55 -11.46 -3.21 2.30
CA PRO A 55 -12.41 -2.97 3.37
C PRO A 55 -11.77 -2.20 4.53
N ASP A 56 -12.60 -1.63 5.39
CA ASP A 56 -12.16 -1.08 6.67
C ASP A 56 -11.67 -2.21 7.58
N THR A 57 -10.61 -1.93 8.35
CA THR A 57 -9.96 -2.94 9.19
C THR A 57 -9.69 -2.42 10.58
N ALA A 58 -9.86 -3.30 11.58
CA ALA A 58 -9.56 -2.98 12.97
C ALA A 58 -8.07 -2.65 13.16
N THR A 59 -7.75 -1.86 14.18
CA THR A 59 -6.37 -1.49 14.55
C THR A 59 -5.53 -2.74 14.76
N CYS A 60 -4.37 -2.81 14.08
CA CYS A 60 -3.45 -3.95 14.21
C CYS A 60 -2.61 -3.89 15.50
N ASP A 61 -2.00 -5.02 15.88
CA ASP A 61 -1.18 -5.15 17.09
C ASP A 61 -0.02 -4.14 17.17
N ALA A 62 0.60 -3.83 16.02
CA ALA A 62 1.67 -2.84 15.97
C ALA A 62 1.16 -1.44 16.37
N CYS A 63 0.01 -1.01 15.82
CA CYS A 63 -0.61 0.25 16.21
C CYS A 63 -1.14 0.20 17.64
N LEU A 64 -1.66 -0.92 18.14
CA LEU A 64 -2.07 -1.05 19.54
C LEU A 64 -0.88 -0.91 20.50
N THR A 65 0.29 -1.40 20.11
CA THR A 65 1.53 -1.24 20.87
C THR A 65 1.95 0.22 20.93
N GLU A 66 2.02 0.91 19.78
CA GLU A 66 2.31 2.36 19.73
C GLU A 66 1.28 3.19 20.52
N LEU A 67 0.00 2.81 20.45
CA LEU A 67 -1.10 3.49 21.15
C LEU A 67 -0.93 3.43 22.69
N ALA A 68 -0.38 2.32 23.20
CA ALA A 68 -0.22 2.04 24.61
C ALA A 68 1.12 2.52 25.20
N ASP A 69 2.14 2.75 24.37
CA ASP A 69 3.48 3.16 24.82
C ASP A 69 3.53 4.66 25.18
N PRO A 70 3.77 5.05 26.45
CA PRO A 70 3.88 6.45 26.86
C PRO A 70 5.05 7.22 26.22
N ALA A 71 6.06 6.52 25.69
CA ALA A 71 7.20 7.13 25.01
C ALA A 71 6.95 7.34 23.51
N ASP A 72 5.93 6.70 22.93
CA ASP A 72 5.59 6.90 21.52
C ASP A 72 4.87 8.25 21.33
N ARG A 73 5.21 8.95 20.25
CA ARG A 73 4.56 10.21 19.87
C ARG A 73 3.05 10.07 19.62
N ARG A 74 2.58 8.85 19.37
CA ARG A 74 1.17 8.49 19.12
C ARG A 74 0.50 7.85 20.35
N HIS A 75 1.12 7.91 21.53
CA HIS A 75 0.50 7.48 22.78
C HIS A 75 -0.91 8.08 22.93
N ARG A 76 -1.91 7.21 23.08
CA ARG A 76 -3.34 7.58 23.20
C ARG A 76 -3.90 8.39 22.02
N HIS A 77 -3.28 8.36 20.85
CA HIS A 77 -3.78 9.05 19.66
C HIS A 77 -4.99 8.30 19.06
N PRO A 78 -6.21 8.87 19.10
CA PRO A 78 -7.44 8.13 18.80
C PRO A 78 -7.58 7.72 17.33
N PHE A 79 -6.86 8.38 16.41
CA PHE A 79 -6.88 8.07 14.97
C PHE A 79 -5.61 7.34 14.52
N ILE A 80 -4.94 6.61 15.42
CA ILE A 80 -3.75 5.83 15.04
C ILE A 80 -4.10 4.78 13.99
N THR A 81 -3.36 4.79 12.87
CA THR A 81 -3.51 3.84 11.77
C THR A 81 -2.16 3.64 11.07
N CYS A 82 -2.00 2.53 10.35
CA CYS A 82 -0.85 2.28 9.48
C CYS A 82 -1.32 1.81 8.10
N THR A 83 -0.43 1.28 7.27
CA THR A 83 -0.78 0.70 5.95
C THR A 83 -1.56 -0.61 6.07
N HIS A 84 -1.54 -1.28 7.23
CA HIS A 84 -2.18 -2.58 7.46
C HIS A 84 -3.48 -2.53 8.27
N CYS A 85 -3.93 -1.35 8.72
CA CYS A 85 -5.17 -1.22 9.48
C CYS A 85 -5.85 0.14 9.27
N GLY A 86 -7.06 0.27 9.82
CA GLY A 86 -7.82 1.52 9.84
C GLY A 86 -8.88 1.61 8.75
N PRO A 87 -9.56 2.77 8.66
CA PRO A 87 -10.58 2.99 7.66
C PRO A 87 -9.96 3.10 6.27
N ARG A 88 -10.64 2.50 5.30
CA ARG A 88 -10.30 2.48 3.88
C ARG A 88 -11.56 2.84 3.10
N PHE A 89 -12.45 1.88 2.87
CA PHE A 89 -13.67 2.08 2.11
C PHE A 89 -14.49 3.27 2.61
N THR A 90 -14.64 3.45 3.93
CA THR A 90 -15.45 4.55 4.49
C THR A 90 -14.85 5.94 4.30
N VAL A 91 -13.57 6.06 3.95
CA VAL A 91 -12.88 7.36 3.82
C VAL A 91 -12.48 7.69 2.39
N VAL A 92 -12.61 6.77 1.44
CA VAL A 92 -12.26 7.03 0.03
C VAL A 92 -13.35 7.84 -0.66
N THR A 93 -12.95 8.90 -1.37
CA THR A 93 -13.85 9.76 -2.17
C THR A 93 -13.64 9.60 -3.68
N GLY A 94 -12.55 8.93 -4.10
CA GLY A 94 -12.28 8.64 -5.51
C GLY A 94 -11.05 7.76 -5.73
N LEU A 95 -10.82 7.38 -6.99
CA LEU A 95 -9.69 6.56 -7.40
C LEU A 95 -8.77 7.29 -8.39
N PRO A 96 -7.49 6.89 -8.52
CA PRO A 96 -6.76 5.91 -7.69
C PRO A 96 -6.67 6.26 -6.20
N TYR A 97 -6.51 5.25 -5.34
CA TYR A 97 -6.32 5.48 -3.90
C TYR A 97 -5.09 6.35 -3.66
N ASP A 98 -5.32 7.57 -3.20
CA ASP A 98 -4.31 8.55 -2.87
C ASP A 98 -4.92 9.55 -1.89
N ARG A 99 -4.10 10.16 -1.03
CA ARG A 99 -4.57 11.00 0.08
C ARG A 99 -5.55 12.10 -0.36
N PRO A 100 -5.31 12.86 -1.45
CA PRO A 100 -6.25 13.90 -1.89
C PRO A 100 -7.64 13.39 -2.30
N ARG A 101 -7.79 12.07 -2.49
CA ARG A 101 -9.06 11.39 -2.80
C ARG A 101 -9.56 10.56 -1.62
N THR A 102 -9.27 11.03 -0.42
CA THR A 102 -9.83 10.53 0.82
C THR A 102 -10.38 11.70 1.64
N THR A 103 -11.08 11.41 2.73
CA THR A 103 -11.53 12.41 3.71
C THR A 103 -10.42 12.85 4.69
N MET A 104 -9.17 12.41 4.49
CA MET A 104 -7.99 12.69 5.31
C MET A 104 -7.04 13.70 4.67
#